data_AF-A0A667ZKQ7-F1
#
_entry.id   AF-A0A667ZKQ7-F1
#
_cell.length_a   1.000
_cell.length_b   1.000
_cell.length_c   1.000
_cell.angle_alpha   90.00
_cell.angle_beta   90.00
_cell.angle_gamma   90.00
#
_symmetry.space_group_name_H-M   'P 1'
#
loop_
_entity.id
_entity.type
_entity.pdbx_description
1 polymer ?
#
loop_
_entity_poly.entity_id
_entity_poly.type
_entity_poly.pdbx_seq_one_letter_code
_entity_poly.pdbx_strand_id
1 'polypeptide(L)'
;PKGPFLVFCLLLHGSEEICPSMCLCTSDMVSCSSSALTKLPQSLPSSSVSLDLSYNHLSWLGPGSFNGMPRLENLRMLYVLVKVDFKRNNLK
;
A
#
# COMPACT_ATOMS: atom_id res chain seq x y z
N PRO A 1 27.85 -35.13 14.15
CA PRO A 1 26.40 -34.95 14.37
C PRO A 1 26.01 -33.46 14.31
N LYS A 2 25.99 -32.88 13.11
CA LYS A 2 25.50 -31.52 12.86
C LYS A 2 24.11 -31.67 12.25
N GLY A 3 23.09 -31.55 13.09
CA GLY A 3 21.70 -31.83 12.73
C GLY A 3 21.14 -30.85 11.70
N PRO A 4 20.11 -31.26 10.93
CA PRO A 4 19.50 -30.49 9.86
C PRO A 4 18.45 -29.51 10.42
N PHE A 5 18.77 -28.75 11.46
CA PHE A 5 17.82 -27.80 12.07
C PHE A 5 17.63 -26.51 11.26
N LEU A 6 18.46 -26.28 10.24
CA LEU A 6 18.38 -25.07 9.40
C LEU A 6 17.37 -25.17 8.24
N VAL A 7 16.74 -26.34 8.03
CA VAL A 7 15.93 -26.60 6.83
C VAL A 7 14.42 -26.38 7.05
N PHE A 8 13.97 -26.12 8.28
CA PHE A 8 12.53 -25.96 8.55
C PHE A 8 12.00 -24.52 8.38
N CYS A 9 12.87 -23.51 8.36
CA CYS A 9 12.45 -22.12 8.14
C CYS A 9 12.24 -21.75 6.67
N LEU A 10 12.64 -22.59 5.71
CA LEU A 10 12.52 -22.31 4.27
C LEU A 10 11.16 -22.69 3.67
N LEU A 11 10.24 -23.27 4.46
CA LEU A 11 8.92 -23.69 3.98
C LEU A 11 7.79 -22.74 4.38
N LEU A 12 8.07 -21.68 5.14
CA LEU A 12 7.15 -20.58 5.36
C LEU A 12 7.47 -19.46 4.38
N HIS A 13 7.39 -19.75 3.08
CA HIS A 13 7.25 -18.70 2.06
C HIS A 13 5.78 -18.21 2.10
N GLY A 14 5.41 -17.56 3.21
CA GLY A 14 4.37 -16.55 3.13
C GLY A 14 4.97 -15.42 2.30
N SER A 15 4.30 -15.01 1.21
CA SER A 15 4.66 -13.78 0.51
C SER A 15 4.85 -12.70 1.56
N GLU A 16 6.07 -12.21 1.71
CA GLU A 16 6.38 -11.09 2.59
C GLU A 16 5.74 -9.86 1.92
N GLU A 17 4.44 -9.72 2.12
CA GLU A 17 3.66 -8.52 1.82
C GLU A 17 4.16 -7.47 2.82
N ILE A 18 5.31 -6.87 2.48
CA ILE A 18 6.03 -5.97 3.38
C ILE A 18 5.12 -4.77 3.65
N CYS A 19 4.64 -4.68 4.89
CA CYS A 19 3.97 -3.49 5.37
C CYS A 19 4.96 -2.32 5.32
N PRO A 20 4.67 -1.24 4.58
CA PRO A 20 5.54 -0.07 4.56
C PRO A 20 5.74 0.47 5.98
N SER A 21 6.96 0.89 6.31
CA SER A 21 7.29 1.36 7.67
C SER A 21 6.50 2.60 8.11
N MET A 22 5.94 3.36 7.16
CA MET A 22 5.07 4.50 7.44
C MET A 22 3.60 4.09 7.66
N CYS A 23 3.23 2.84 7.39
CA CYS A 23 1.88 2.34 7.53
C CYS A 23 1.78 1.36 8.70
N LEU A 24 0.57 1.17 9.20
CA LEU A 24 0.20 0.14 10.15
C LEU A 24 -0.63 -0.90 9.41
N CYS A 25 -0.19 -2.15 9.41
CA CYS A 25 -0.90 -3.25 8.75
C CYS A 25 -1.35 -4.29 9.78
N THR A 26 -2.59 -4.74 9.62
CA THR A 26 -3.12 -5.95 10.22
C THR A 26 -3.29 -7.02 9.13
N SER A 27 -3.94 -8.14 9.44
CA SER A 27 -4.26 -9.19 8.46
C SER A 27 -5.07 -8.68 7.25
N ASP A 28 -5.91 -7.67 7.45
CA ASP A 28 -6.95 -7.25 6.52
C ASP A 28 -7.06 -5.72 6.35
N MET A 29 -6.34 -4.94 7.16
CA MET A 29 -6.37 -3.48 7.11
C MET A 29 -4.97 -2.92 6.96
N VAL A 30 -4.84 -1.88 6.13
CA VAL A 30 -3.66 -1.03 6.04
C VAL A 30 -4.09 0.39 6.38
N SER A 31 -3.45 0.99 7.37
CA SER A 31 -3.60 2.40 7.69
C SER A 31 -2.30 3.14 7.44
N CYS A 32 -2.30 4.03 6.46
CA CYS A 32 -1.22 4.99 6.19
C CYS A 32 -1.67 6.42 6.52
N SER A 33 -2.60 6.57 7.46
CA SER A 33 -3.15 7.86 7.83
C SER A 33 -2.05 8.79 8.39
N SER A 34 -2.10 10.09 8.06
CA SER A 34 -1.14 11.11 8.52
C SER A 34 0.34 10.76 8.28
N SER A 35 0.61 9.96 7.25
CA SER A 35 1.95 9.42 6.95
C SER A 35 2.73 10.28 5.94
N ALA A 36 2.27 11.51 5.71
CA ALA A 36 2.83 12.47 4.75
C ALA A 36 2.98 11.90 3.32
N LEU A 37 2.10 10.97 2.93
CA LEU A 37 2.17 10.35 1.61
C LEU A 37 1.90 11.38 0.51
N THR A 38 2.79 11.42 -0.47
CA THR A 38 2.61 12.19 -1.71
C THR A 38 2.26 11.32 -2.90
N LYS A 39 2.48 10.00 -2.79
CA LYS A 39 2.14 8.96 -3.76
C LYS A 39 1.74 7.69 -3.01
N LEU A 40 1.02 6.79 -3.67
CA LEU A 40 0.71 5.47 -3.11
C LEU A 40 2.00 4.63 -2.98
N PRO A 41 2.24 3.93 -1.85
CA PRO A 41 3.35 2.99 -1.72
C PRO A 41 3.28 1.87 -2.77
N GLN A 42 4.43 1.44 -3.29
CA GLN A 42 4.49 0.36 -4.30
C GLN A 42 4.19 -1.03 -3.72
N SER A 43 4.45 -1.23 -2.43
CA SER A 43 4.17 -2.47 -1.72
C SER A 43 3.07 -2.22 -0.69
N LEU A 44 1.88 -2.75 -0.95
CA LEU A 44 0.79 -2.81 0.02
C LEU A 44 0.26 -4.24 0.02
N PRO A 45 -0.10 -4.80 1.19
CA PRO A 45 -0.62 -6.15 1.27
C PRO A 45 -1.80 -6.39 0.32
N SER A 46 -1.65 -7.31 -0.64
CA SER A 46 -2.72 -7.65 -1.60
C SER A 46 -3.95 -8.27 -0.93
N SER A 47 -3.77 -8.85 0.26
CA SER A 47 -4.82 -9.44 1.09
C SER A 47 -5.70 -8.41 1.80
N SER A 48 -5.33 -7.12 1.79
CA SER A 48 -6.06 -6.10 2.52
C SER A 48 -7.45 -5.85 1.93
N VAL A 49 -8.42 -5.79 2.84
CA VAL A 49 -9.82 -5.48 2.58
C VAL A 49 -10.10 -4.00 2.82
N SER A 50 -9.34 -3.37 3.71
CA SER A 50 -9.50 -1.96 4.07
C SER A 50 -8.19 -1.19 3.92
N LEU A 51 -8.24 -0.02 3.28
CA LEU A 51 -7.11 0.89 3.14
C LEU A 51 -7.50 2.30 3.61
N ASP A 52 -6.71 2.85 4.53
CA ASP A 52 -6.85 4.22 5.02
C ASP A 52 -5.68 5.10 4.56
N LEU A 53 -5.98 6.07 3.72
CA LEU A 53 -5.04 7.07 3.19
C LEU A 53 -5.37 8.48 3.72
N SER A 54 -6.18 8.60 4.77
CA SER A 54 -6.65 9.87 5.29
C SER A 54 -5.49 10.79 5.75
N TYR A 55 -5.71 12.10 5.71
CA TYR A 55 -4.75 13.12 6.15
C TYR A 55 -3.38 13.04 5.45
N ASN A 56 -3.39 12.71 4.15
CA ASN A 56 -2.20 12.69 3.30
C ASN A 56 -2.28 13.76 2.19
N HIS A 57 -1.18 13.90 1.45
CA HIS A 57 -0.99 14.89 0.38
C HIS A 57 -0.76 14.23 -0.98
N LEU A 58 -1.56 13.20 -1.29
CA LEU A 58 -1.40 12.41 -2.51
C LEU A 58 -1.56 13.29 -3.75
N SER A 59 -0.53 13.37 -4.59
CA SER A 59 -0.58 14.22 -5.78
C SER A 59 -1.47 13.66 -6.88
N TRP A 60 -1.63 12.34 -6.95
CA TRP A 60 -2.44 11.70 -7.99
C TRP A 60 -2.82 10.28 -7.60
N LEU A 61 -4.06 9.91 -7.92
CA LEU A 61 -4.56 8.54 -7.92
C LEU A 61 -5.26 8.32 -9.26
N GLY A 62 -4.67 7.46 -10.08
CA GLY A 62 -5.21 7.15 -11.40
C GLY A 62 -5.99 5.84 -11.46
N PRO A 63 -6.58 5.55 -12.63
CA PRO A 63 -7.06 4.22 -12.94
C PRO A 63 -5.97 3.18 -12.69
N GLY A 64 -6.31 2.10 -12.01
CA GLY A 64 -5.39 1.02 -11.71
C GLY A 64 -4.45 1.22 -10.51
N SER A 65 -4.57 2.32 -9.76
CA SER A 65 -3.78 2.55 -8.53
C SER A 65 -3.91 1.43 -7.50
N PHE A 66 -5.02 0.68 -7.52
CA PHE A 66 -5.31 -0.42 -6.59
C PHE A 66 -5.37 -1.80 -7.26
N ASN A 67 -4.84 -1.97 -8.48
CA ASN A 67 -4.90 -3.26 -9.20
C ASN A 67 -4.20 -4.40 -8.45
N GLY A 68 -3.23 -4.10 -7.58
CA GLY A 68 -2.57 -5.08 -6.72
C GLY A 68 -3.37 -5.50 -5.48
N MET A 69 -4.56 -4.93 -5.27
CA MET A 69 -5.39 -5.16 -4.08
C MET A 69 -6.77 -5.70 -4.48
N PRO A 70 -6.85 -6.95 -4.99
CA PRO A 70 -8.10 -7.51 -5.53
C PRO A 70 -9.20 -7.71 -4.48
N ARG A 71 -8.85 -7.68 -3.19
CA ARG A 71 -9.78 -7.84 -2.06
C ARG A 71 -10.21 -6.51 -1.44
N LEU A 72 -9.73 -5.38 -1.96
CA LEU A 72 -10.01 -4.07 -1.40
C LEU A 72 -11.49 -3.71 -1.57
N GLU A 73 -12.21 -3.59 -0.46
CA GLU A 73 -13.62 -3.23 -0.41
C GLU A 73 -13.84 -1.84 0.20
N ASN A 74 -12.96 -1.45 1.13
CA ASN A 74 -13.11 -0.23 1.91
C ASN A 74 -11.93 0.70 1.70
N LEU A 75 -12.18 1.88 1.12
CA LEU A 75 -11.17 2.92 0.94
C LEU A 75 -11.55 4.18 1.72
N ARG A 76 -10.68 4.62 2.63
CA ARG A 76 -10.83 5.87 3.37
C ARG A 76 -9.85 6.93 2.86
N MET A 77 -10.39 8.08 2.47
CA MET A 77 -9.63 9.23 1.96
C MET A 77 -10.15 10.52 2.59
N LEU A 78 -10.24 10.57 3.92
CA LEU A 78 -10.66 11.79 4.62
C LEU A 78 -9.53 12.83 4.60
N TYR A 79 -9.85 14.09 4.31
CA TYR A 79 -8.88 15.20 4.31
C TYR A 79 -7.62 14.93 3.47
N VAL A 80 -7.77 14.29 2.31
CA VAL A 80 -6.68 14.12 1.34
C VAL A 80 -6.59 15.37 0.48
N LEU A 81 -5.45 16.07 0.53
CA LEU A 81 -5.18 17.17 -0.38
C LEU A 81 -4.65 16.59 -1.69
N VAL A 82 -5.52 16.43 -2.68
CA VAL A 82 -5.12 16.05 -4.04
C VAL A 82 -4.54 17.27 -4.74
N LYS A 83 -3.24 17.27 -5.01
CA LYS A 83 -2.64 18.28 -5.91
C LYS A 83 -3.13 18.01 -7.33
N VAL A 84 -4.04 18.82 -7.84
CA VAL A 84 -4.42 18.77 -9.26
C VAL A 84 -3.20 19.20 -10.10
N ASP A 85 -2.48 18.21 -10.61
CA ASP A 85 -1.42 18.45 -11.59
C ASP A 85 -2.08 18.85 -12.91
N PHE A 86 -2.10 20.15 -13.21
CA PHE A 86 -2.43 20.63 -14.54
C PHE A 86 -1.31 20.20 -15.47
N LYS A 87 -1.38 18.96 -15.97
CA LYS A 87 -0.62 18.57 -17.16
C LYS A 87 -1.05 19.50 -18.30
N ARG A 88 -0.26 20.55 -18.52
CA ARG A 88 -0.32 21.34 -19.75
C ARG A 88 -0.08 20.34 -20.88
N ASN A 89 -1.14 19.99 -21.60
CA ASN A 89 -1.01 19.24 -22.85
C ASN A 89 -0.05 20.05 -23.73
N ASN A 90 1.16 19.51 -23.93
CA ASN A 90 2.07 20.00 -24.94
C ASN A 90 1.47 19.64 -26.29
N LEU A 91 0.53 20.47 -26.76
CA LEU A 91 0.21 20.60 -28.18
C LEU A 91 1.50 21.11 -28.85
N LYS A 92 2.31 20.17 -29.33
CA LYS A 92 3.17 20.36 -30.49
C LYS A 92 2.67 19.44 -31.58
#